data_AF-A0A4Q3V1D0-F1
#
_entry.id   AF-A0A4Q3V1D0-F1
#
_cell.length_a   1.000
_cell.length_b   1.000
_cell.length_c   1.000
_cell.angle_alpha   90.00
_cell.angle_beta   90.00
_cell.angle_gamma   90.00
#
_symmetry.space_group_name_H-M   'P 1'
#
loop_
_entity.id
_entity.type
_entity.pdbx_description
1 polymer ?
#
loop_
_entity_poly.entity_id
_entity_poly.type
_entity_poly.pdbx_seq_one_letter_code
_entity_poly.pdbx_strand_id
1 'polypeptide(L)'
;MISFSDAYIKTISVHRVGNKMLDEYFALSAAPMEPKDELLKQLLTQYFLSPFEKVNDLYRFYQVNNDLGLNTIFHAADAIFTDPSTFHEVSQDIARFLFETTDHPKIRSGELYAVSFKDIQLKYLIKLLSPLHF
;
A
#
# COMPACT_ATOMS: atom_id res chain seq x y z
N MET A 1 18.14 -5.91 -2.75
CA MET A 1 18.12 -4.48 -2.42
C MET A 1 17.21 -3.79 -3.41
N ILE A 2 16.15 -3.15 -2.94
CA ILE A 2 15.21 -2.44 -3.81
C ILE A 2 15.88 -1.14 -4.25
N SER A 3 15.77 -0.78 -5.52
CA SER A 3 16.32 0.44 -6.09
C SER A 3 15.18 1.29 -6.64
N PHE A 4 15.19 2.57 -6.28
CA PHE A 4 14.11 3.52 -6.56
C PHE A 4 14.55 4.65 -7.49
N SER A 5 15.72 4.55 -8.11
CA SER A 5 16.39 5.65 -8.83
C SER A 5 15.55 6.23 -9.97
N ASP A 6 14.81 5.37 -10.67
CA ASP A 6 13.94 5.74 -11.78
C ASP A 6 12.45 5.67 -11.40
N ALA A 7 12.16 5.40 -10.12
CA ALA A 7 10.78 5.22 -9.67
C ALA A 7 10.04 6.55 -9.67
N TYR A 8 8.75 6.50 -9.97
CA TYR A 8 7.86 7.67 -9.84
C TYR A 8 6.46 7.23 -9.42
N ILE A 9 5.74 8.16 -8.80
CA ILE A 9 4.35 7.98 -8.43
C ILE A 9 3.46 8.09 -9.66
N LYS A 10 2.63 7.08 -9.87
CA LYS A 10 1.58 7.07 -10.89
C LYS A 10 0.29 7.69 -10.36
N THR A 11 -0.17 7.23 -9.19
CA THR A 11 -1.44 7.65 -8.60
C THR A 11 -1.42 7.52 -7.08
N ILE A 12 -2.18 8.37 -6.41
CA ILE A 12 -2.31 8.44 -4.95
C ILE A 12 -3.80 8.49 -4.60
N SER A 13 -4.21 7.70 -3.61
CA SER A 13 -5.48 7.89 -2.91
C SER A 13 -5.20 8.13 -1.42
N VAL A 14 -5.86 9.12 -0.85
CA VAL A 14 -5.78 9.43 0.58
C VAL A 14 -7.16 9.29 1.20
N HIS A 15 -7.27 8.54 2.28
CA HIS A 15 -8.51 8.34 3.03
C HIS A 15 -8.26 8.64 4.50
N ARG A 16 -9.31 9.00 5.24
CA ARG A 16 -9.25 9.11 6.70
C ARG A 16 -9.88 7.87 7.31
N VAL A 17 -9.20 7.25 8.26
CA VAL A 17 -9.70 6.11 9.03
C VAL A 17 -9.88 6.56 10.48
N GLY A 18 -11.13 6.51 10.95
CA GLY A 18 -11.49 6.79 12.33
C GLY A 18 -11.42 5.56 13.23
N ASN A 19 -11.64 5.76 14.54
CA ASN A 19 -11.87 4.69 15.51
C ASN A 19 -13.35 4.64 15.94
N LYS A 20 -14.03 3.53 15.65
CA LYS A 20 -15.43 3.29 16.04
C LYS A 20 -15.67 3.37 17.55
N MET A 21 -14.68 3.02 18.36
CA MET A 21 -14.78 3.06 19.83
C MET A 21 -14.66 4.47 20.41
N LEU A 22 -14.26 5.44 19.59
CA LEU A 22 -14.16 6.86 19.96
C LEU A 22 -15.22 7.72 19.25
N ASP A 23 -16.26 7.09 18.70
CA ASP A 23 -17.32 7.73 17.90
C ASP A 23 -16.77 8.55 16.71
N GLU A 24 -15.63 8.14 16.17
CA GLU A 24 -15.04 8.74 14.98
C GLU A 24 -15.53 8.04 13.70
N TYR A 25 -15.48 8.76 12.58
CA TYR A 25 -15.89 8.27 11.28
C TYR A 25 -14.68 8.06 10.36
N PHE A 26 -14.86 7.25 9.32
CA PHE A 26 -13.95 7.23 8.17
C PHE A 26 -14.45 8.19 7.08
N ALA A 27 -13.54 8.66 6.24
CA ALA A 27 -13.85 9.47 5.08
C ALA A 27 -13.06 8.97 3.87
N LEU A 28 -13.76 8.73 2.76
CA LEU A 28 -13.15 8.30 1.51
C LEU A 28 -12.92 9.51 0.63
N SER A 29 -11.74 9.62 0.02
CA SER A 29 -11.56 10.54 -1.11
C SER A 29 -12.50 10.14 -2.24
N ALA A 30 -13.02 11.16 -2.94
CA ALA A 30 -13.95 10.98 -4.04
C ALA A 30 -13.24 10.57 -5.35
N ALA A 31 -11.95 10.88 -5.48
CA ALA A 31 -11.15 10.58 -6.64
C ALA A 31 -9.67 10.40 -6.25
N PRO A 32 -8.90 9.61 -7.02
CA PRO A 32 -7.45 9.57 -6.87
C PRO A 32 -6.82 10.85 -7.40
N MET A 33 -5.59 11.12 -6.95
CA MET A 33 -4.75 12.21 -7.42
C MET A 33 -3.60 11.64 -8.25
N GLU A 34 -3.46 12.13 -9.48
CA GLU A 34 -2.26 11.94 -10.29
C GLU A 34 -1.41 13.21 -10.21
N PRO A 35 -0.18 13.17 -9.67
CA PRO A 35 0.68 14.34 -9.64
C PRO A 35 1.11 14.66 -11.07
N LYS A 36 0.62 15.77 -11.64
CA LYS A 36 0.93 16.17 -13.02
C LYS A 36 2.25 16.93 -13.13
N ASP A 37 2.56 17.71 -12.11
CA ASP A 37 3.79 18.50 -12.02
C ASP A 37 5.00 17.64 -11.67
N GLU A 38 6.11 17.82 -12.39
CA GLU A 38 7.28 16.96 -12.25
C GLU A 38 8.01 17.16 -10.92
N LEU A 39 8.07 18.41 -10.42
CA LEU A 39 8.65 18.70 -9.12
C LEU A 39 7.84 18.04 -8.00
N LEU A 40 6.51 18.11 -8.07
CA LEU A 40 5.63 17.45 -7.11
C LEU A 40 5.78 15.92 -7.14
N LYS A 41 5.87 15.31 -8.33
CA LYS A 41 6.14 13.87 -8.45
C LYS A 41 7.44 13.49 -7.76
N GLN A 42 8.53 14.22 -8.02
CA GLN A 42 9.83 13.94 -7.42
C GLN A 42 9.79 14.08 -5.90
N LEU A 43 9.21 15.16 -5.38
CA LEU A 43 9.10 15.41 -3.95
C LEU A 43 8.29 14.33 -3.24
N LEU A 44 7.12 13.96 -3.77
CA LEU A 44 6.28 12.92 -3.18
C LEU A 44 6.93 11.54 -3.29
N THR A 45 7.59 11.24 -4.41
CA THR A 45 8.30 9.97 -4.58
C THR A 45 9.40 9.83 -3.53
N GLN A 46 10.22 10.86 -3.34
CA GLN A 46 11.25 10.88 -2.31
C GLN A 46 10.65 10.78 -0.90
N TYR A 47 9.58 11.52 -0.62
CA TYR A 47 8.87 11.47 0.66
C TYR A 47 8.42 10.05 1.02
N PHE A 48 7.75 9.35 0.12
CA PHE A 48 7.23 8.02 0.41
C PHE A 48 8.30 6.91 0.36
N LEU A 49 9.35 7.04 -0.44
CA LEU A 49 10.36 5.99 -0.62
C LEU A 49 11.58 6.13 0.31
N SER A 50 11.88 7.33 0.80
CA SER A 50 13.03 7.55 1.71
C SER A 50 13.06 6.65 2.96
N PRO A 51 11.92 6.27 3.59
CA PRO A 51 11.96 5.31 4.70
C PRO A 51 12.49 3.93 4.31
N PHE A 52 12.36 3.53 3.04
CA PHE A 52 12.77 2.20 2.56
C PHE A 52 14.23 2.11 2.11
N GLU A 53 14.92 3.24 1.90
CA GLU A 53 16.32 3.25 1.45
C GLU A 53 17.28 2.59 2.44
N LYS A 54 16.97 2.66 3.73
CA LYS A 54 17.82 2.16 4.83
C LYS A 54 17.32 0.83 5.41
N VAL A 55 16.19 0.32 4.93
CA VAL A 55 15.59 -0.92 5.43
C VAL A 55 16.12 -2.10 4.62
N ASN A 56 16.92 -2.94 5.25
CA ASN A 56 17.38 -4.21 4.67
C ASN A 56 16.49 -5.40 5.04
N ASP A 57 15.56 -5.21 5.98
CA ASP A 57 14.71 -6.28 6.49
C ASP A 57 13.46 -6.44 5.64
N LEU A 58 13.23 -7.66 5.17
CA LEU A 58 11.99 -8.05 4.49
C LEU A 58 11.10 -8.77 5.50
N TYR A 59 9.96 -8.17 5.81
CA TYR A 59 8.93 -8.82 6.61
C TYR A 59 7.92 -9.51 5.72
N ARG A 60 7.50 -10.69 6.12
CA ARG A 60 6.43 -11.45 5.47
C ARG A 60 5.37 -11.76 6.51
N PHE A 61 4.19 -11.20 6.30
CA PHE A 61 3.05 -11.42 7.17
C PHE A 61 2.26 -12.62 6.65
N TYR A 62 2.01 -13.58 7.53
CA TYR A 62 1.23 -14.79 7.24
C TYR A 62 -0.02 -14.79 8.11
N GLN A 63 -1.12 -15.35 7.59
CA GLN A 63 -2.26 -15.72 8.42
C GLN A 63 -2.02 -17.07 9.09
N VAL A 64 -2.75 -17.33 10.17
CA VAL A 64 -2.60 -18.52 11.05
C VAL A 64 -2.59 -19.84 10.27
N ASN A 65 -3.31 -19.92 9.15
CA ASN A 65 -3.42 -21.13 8.33
C ASN A 65 -2.57 -21.09 7.05
N ASN A 66 -1.74 -20.07 6.86
CA ASN A 66 -0.93 -19.84 5.67
C ASN A 66 -1.72 -19.78 4.34
N ASP A 67 -3.03 -19.60 4.41
CA ASP A 67 -3.89 -19.43 3.25
C ASP A 67 -3.85 -17.97 2.79
N LEU A 68 -3.04 -17.69 1.76
CA LEU A 68 -2.96 -16.37 1.14
C LEU A 68 -4.33 -15.91 0.59
N GLY A 69 -5.21 -16.86 0.25
CA GLY A 69 -6.57 -16.61 -0.19
C GLY A 69 -7.50 -16.06 0.89
N LEU A 70 -7.04 -15.90 2.13
CA LEU A 70 -7.80 -15.22 3.19
C LEU A 70 -7.19 -13.86 3.58
N ASN A 71 -6.06 -13.46 2.98
CA ASN A 71 -5.39 -12.21 3.31
C ASN A 71 -5.97 -11.05 2.49
N THR A 72 -6.77 -10.20 3.14
CA THR A 72 -7.41 -9.02 2.52
C THR A 72 -6.44 -8.12 1.78
N ILE A 73 -5.24 -7.87 2.33
CA ILE A 73 -4.24 -6.98 1.72
C ILE A 73 -3.57 -7.66 0.53
N PHE A 74 -3.37 -8.98 0.58
CA PHE A 74 -2.87 -9.75 -0.56
C PHE A 74 -3.85 -9.68 -1.75
N HIS A 75 -5.15 -9.91 -1.50
CA HIS A 75 -6.18 -9.78 -2.53
C HIS A 75 -6.29 -8.37 -3.08
N ALA A 76 -6.20 -7.36 -2.21
CA ALA A 76 -6.20 -5.97 -2.63
C ALA A 76 -5.02 -5.67 -3.57
N ALA A 77 -3.81 -6.14 -3.22
CA ALA A 77 -2.65 -5.98 -4.09
C ALA A 77 -2.82 -6.73 -5.42
N ASP A 78 -3.25 -7.99 -5.38
CA ASP A 78 -3.47 -8.82 -6.57
C ASP A 78 -4.49 -8.19 -7.55
N ALA A 79 -5.60 -7.66 -7.02
CA ALA A 79 -6.60 -6.94 -7.80
C ALA A 79 -6.01 -5.71 -8.49
N ILE A 80 -5.22 -4.89 -7.77
CA ILE A 80 -4.58 -3.68 -8.31
C ILE A 80 -3.56 -4.03 -9.40
N PHE A 81 -2.78 -5.09 -9.22
CA PHE A 81 -1.79 -5.49 -10.23
C PHE A 81 -2.43 -6.17 -11.44
N THR A 82 -3.55 -6.89 -11.26
CA THR A 82 -4.32 -7.51 -12.34
C THR A 82 -5.07 -6.47 -13.17
N ASP A 83 -5.75 -5.54 -12.51
CA ASP A 83 -6.44 -4.41 -13.14
C ASP A 83 -6.13 -3.09 -12.41
N PRO A 84 -5.13 -2.33 -12.90
CA PRO A 84 -4.74 -1.06 -12.31
C PRO A 84 -5.84 0.02 -12.30
N SER A 85 -6.94 -0.15 -13.05
CA SER A 85 -8.06 0.80 -13.03
C SER A 85 -8.85 0.74 -11.72
N THR A 86 -8.79 -0.40 -11.01
CA THR A 86 -9.46 -0.63 -9.72
C THR A 86 -8.76 0.04 -8.54
N PHE A 87 -7.57 0.64 -8.75
CA PHE A 87 -6.70 1.16 -7.68
C PHE A 87 -7.44 2.00 -6.63
N HIS A 88 -8.27 2.94 -7.09
CA HIS A 88 -8.98 3.84 -6.17
C HIS A 88 -10.05 3.11 -5.37
N GLU A 89 -10.87 2.29 -6.02
CA GLU A 89 -11.91 1.49 -5.36
C GLU A 89 -11.31 0.54 -4.33
N VAL A 90 -10.25 -0.18 -4.71
CA VAL A 90 -9.55 -1.09 -3.79
C VAL A 90 -8.94 -0.32 -2.61
N SER A 91 -8.40 0.89 -2.82
CA SER A 91 -7.91 1.72 -1.72
C SER A 91 -9.02 2.16 -0.76
N GLN A 92 -10.23 2.39 -1.26
CA GLN A 92 -11.41 2.66 -0.44
C GLN A 92 -11.84 1.41 0.36
N ASP A 93 -11.75 0.22 -0.24
CA ASP A 93 -12.04 -1.04 0.44
C ASP A 93 -11.07 -1.29 1.59
N ILE A 94 -9.77 -1.00 1.41
CA ILE A 94 -8.77 -1.07 2.48
C ILE A 94 -9.13 -0.09 3.60
N ALA A 95 -9.51 1.15 3.29
CA ALA A 95 -9.91 2.13 4.31
C ALA A 95 -11.14 1.67 5.11
N ARG A 96 -12.15 1.12 4.43
CA ARG A 96 -13.34 0.54 5.06
C ARG A 96 -12.97 -0.64 5.95
N PHE A 97 -12.12 -1.55 5.46
CA PHE A 97 -11.62 -2.68 6.24
C PHE A 97 -10.90 -2.23 7.51
N LEU A 98 -9.96 -1.27 7.42
CA LEU A 98 -9.24 -0.75 8.58
C LEU A 98 -10.18 -0.14 9.62
N PHE A 99 -11.17 0.64 9.17
CA PHE A 99 -12.20 1.19 10.05
C PHE A 99 -12.98 0.07 10.74
N GLU A 100 -13.42 -0.95 9.99
CA GLU A 100 -14.20 -2.05 10.54
C GLU A 100 -13.43 -2.92 11.53
N THR A 101 -12.13 -3.11 11.31
CA THR A 101 -11.27 -3.91 12.20
C THR A 101 -10.67 -3.15 13.37
N THR A 102 -10.83 -1.83 13.41
CA THR A 102 -10.34 -1.02 14.54
C THR A 102 -11.30 -1.16 15.73
N ASP A 103 -10.87 -1.90 16.75
CA ASP A 103 -11.71 -2.32 17.89
C ASP A 103 -11.12 -1.96 19.27
N HIS A 104 -10.03 -1.19 19.32
CA HIS A 104 -9.34 -0.87 20.57
C HIS A 104 -9.18 0.66 20.76
N PRO A 105 -9.50 1.22 21.94
CA PRO A 105 -9.51 2.67 22.19
C PRO A 105 -8.13 3.34 22.14
N LYS A 106 -7.03 2.57 22.20
CA LYS A 106 -5.66 3.09 22.06
C LYS A 106 -5.21 3.24 20.60
N ILE A 107 -5.97 2.74 19.63
CA ILE A 107 -5.68 2.95 18.21
C ILE A 107 -6.14 4.36 17.85
N ARG A 108 -5.22 5.17 17.32
CA ARG A 108 -5.52 6.55 16.93
C ARG A 108 -6.10 6.57 15.51
N SER A 109 -7.02 7.48 15.25
CA SER A 109 -7.41 7.83 13.89
C SER A 109 -6.23 8.40 13.11
N GLY A 110 -6.31 8.31 11.79
CA GLY A 110 -5.24 8.76 10.92
C GLY A 110 -5.60 8.70 9.45
N GLU A 111 -4.59 8.89 8.63
CA GLU A 111 -4.70 8.89 7.18
C GLU A 111 -4.15 7.58 6.62
N LEU A 112 -4.91 6.96 5.72
CA LEU A 112 -4.45 5.89 4.86
C LEU A 112 -3.95 6.50 3.56
N TYR A 113 -2.66 6.32 3.28
CA TYR A 113 -2.05 6.65 2.00
C TYR A 113 -1.87 5.38 1.16
N ALA A 114 -2.63 5.27 0.07
CA ALA A 114 -2.39 4.28 -0.97
C ALA A 114 -1.63 4.95 -2.12
N VAL A 115 -0.46 4.42 -2.48
CA VAL A 115 0.40 5.03 -3.51
C VAL A 115 0.88 3.96 -4.48
N SER A 116 0.60 4.17 -5.76
CA SER A 116 1.10 3.32 -6.85
C SER A 116 2.37 3.93 -7.42
N PHE A 117 3.45 3.15 -7.43
CA PHE A 117 4.71 3.51 -8.05
C PHE A 117 4.92 2.72 -9.34
N LYS A 118 5.61 3.36 -10.29
CA LYS A 118 6.20 2.68 -11.45
C LYS A 118 7.71 2.67 -11.35
N ASP A 119 8.32 1.75 -12.11
CA ASP A 119 9.76 1.63 -12.32
C ASP A 119 10.60 1.40 -11.04
N ILE A 120 9.97 0.81 -10.02
CA ILE A 120 10.71 0.24 -8.88
C ILE A 120 11.48 -0.99 -9.34
N GLN A 121 12.79 -1.00 -9.12
CA GLN A 121 13.66 -2.11 -9.47
C GLN A 121 13.95 -2.99 -8.25
N LEU A 122 13.54 -4.24 -8.33
CA LEU A 122 13.86 -5.25 -7.32
C LEU A 122 15.15 -5.97 -7.68
N LYS A 123 16.30 -5.48 -7.19
CA LYS A 123 17.56 -6.22 -7.36
C LYS A 123 17.58 -7.42 -6.40
N TYR A 124 17.66 -8.63 -6.96
CA TYR A 124 17.82 -9.95 -6.33
C TYR A 124 16.59 -10.79 -5.94
N LEU A 125 15.36 -10.44 -6.30
CA LEU A 125 14.19 -11.31 -5.99
C LEU A 125 14.08 -12.54 -6.92
N ILE A 126 14.72 -12.50 -8.10
CA ILE A 126 14.71 -13.61 -9.07
C ILE A 126 15.39 -14.87 -8.49
N LYS A 127 16.29 -14.75 -7.50
CA LYS A 127 16.95 -15.90 -6.87
C LYS A 127 16.10 -16.60 -5.80
N LEU A 128 15.02 -15.98 -5.34
CA LEU A 128 14.11 -16.53 -4.31
C LEU A 128 12.77 -17.02 -4.90
N LEU A 129 12.44 -16.63 -6.13
CA LEU A 129 11.26 -17.08 -6.86
C LEU A 129 11.56 -18.14 -7.94
N SER A 130 12.82 -18.56 -8.10
CA SER A 130 13.11 -19.80 -8.81
C SER A 130 12.48 -20.95 -8.01
N PRO A 131 11.58 -21.76 -8.59
CA PRO A 131 11.11 -22.96 -7.92
C PRO A 131 12.35 -23.81 -7.62
N LEU A 132 12.57 -24.07 -6.34
CA LEU A 132 13.53 -25.05 -5.85
C LEU A 132 13.39 -26.31 -6.72
N HIS A 133 14.35 -26.52 -7.61
CA HIS A 133 14.64 -27.85 -8.11
C HIS A 133 15.23 -28.61 -6.92
N PHE A 134 14.40 -29.42 -6.28
CA PHE A 134 14.80 -30.70 -5.73
C PHE A 134 14.22 -31.79 -6.61
#